data_AF-A0A1F8WXK4-F1
#
_entry.id   AF-A0A1F8WXK4-F1
#
_cell.length_a   1.000
_cell.length_b   1.000
_cell.length_c   1.000
_cell.angle_alpha   90.00
_cell.angle_beta   90.00
_cell.angle_gamma   90.00
#
_symmetry.space_group_name_H-M   'P 1'
#
loop_
_entity.id
_entity.type
_entity.pdbx_description
1 polymer ?
#
loop_
_entity_poly.entity_id
_entity_poly.type
_entity_poly.pdbx_seq_one_letter_code
_entity_poly.pdbx_strand_id
1 'polypeptide(L)'
;MENASKVMTGPIEFCNDSYEVADGSDALIILTEWNQFRKLDLARLKGLLKSPRIIDLRNIYDPANVRKHGFEYVCVGRGDRINEASVKEAIKAPAMQAD
;
A
#
# COMPACT_ATOMS: atom_id res chain seq x y z
N MET A 1 6.26 13.22 -13.72
CA MET A 1 6.58 11.82 -14.08
C MET A 1 7.24 11.66 -15.45
N GLU A 2 7.53 12.77 -16.16
CA GLU A 2 8.05 12.77 -17.55
C GLU A 2 9.33 11.95 -17.80
N ASN A 3 10.27 11.92 -16.85
CA ASN A 3 11.52 11.17 -17.04
C ASN A 3 11.33 9.67 -16.84
N ALA A 4 10.43 9.25 -15.96
CA ALA A 4 10.18 7.84 -15.68
C ALA A 4 9.39 7.17 -16.82
N SER A 5 8.41 7.87 -17.39
CA SER A 5 7.60 7.35 -18.50
C SER A 5 8.41 7.07 -19.77
N LYS A 6 9.57 7.70 -19.94
CA LYS A 6 10.50 7.45 -21.06
C LYS A 6 11.20 6.09 -20.97
N VAL A 7 11.33 5.50 -19.78
CA VAL A 7 12.11 4.27 -19.54
C VAL A 7 11.26 3.12 -19.01
N MET A 8 10.10 3.40 -18.42
CA MET A 8 9.18 2.41 -17.88
C MET A 8 8.07 2.11 -18.89
N THR A 9 8.33 1.18 -19.81
CA THR A 9 7.45 0.86 -20.95
C THR A 9 6.51 -0.34 -20.73
N GLY A 10 6.52 -0.92 -19.53
CA GLY A 10 5.59 -1.99 -19.14
C GLY A 10 4.17 -1.47 -18.87
N PRO A 11 3.24 -2.34 -18.43
CA PRO A 11 1.89 -1.95 -18.05
C PRO A 11 1.93 -1.13 -16.75
N ILE A 12 2.22 0.16 -16.89
CA ILE A 12 2.39 1.10 -15.78
C ILE A 12 1.48 2.29 -16.04
N GLU A 13 0.61 2.53 -15.07
CA GLU A 13 -0.21 3.72 -15.02
C GLU A 13 0.43 4.74 -14.10
N PHE A 14 0.58 5.97 -14.59
CA PHE A 14 1.10 7.09 -13.83
C PHE A 14 -0.07 7.97 -13.39
N CYS A 15 -0.30 8.06 -12.10
CA CYS A 15 -1.33 8.93 -11.53
C CYS A 15 -0.76 10.29 -11.10
N ASN A 16 -1.63 11.27 -10.95
CA ASN A 16 -1.27 12.65 -10.60
C ASN A 16 -1.05 12.83 -9.10
N ASP A 17 -1.73 12.04 -8.27
CA ASP A 17 -1.58 12.09 -6.81
C ASP A 17 -1.75 10.72 -6.12
N SER A 18 -1.47 10.68 -4.82
CA SER A 18 -1.49 9.44 -4.02
C SER A 18 -2.87 8.85 -3.80
N TYR A 19 -3.94 9.65 -3.91
CA TYR A 19 -5.31 9.19 -3.74
C TYR A 19 -5.84 8.60 -5.04
N GLU A 20 -5.47 9.16 -6.19
CA GLU A 20 -5.76 8.56 -7.51
C GLU A 20 -5.11 7.17 -7.63
N VAL A 21 -3.85 7.00 -7.20
CA VAL A 21 -3.20 5.68 -7.13
C VAL A 21 -3.99 4.70 -6.23
N ALA A 22 -4.61 5.20 -5.16
CA ALA A 22 -5.30 4.35 -4.19
C ALA A 22 -6.69 3.91 -4.67
N ASP A 23 -7.32 4.61 -5.60
CA ASP A 23 -8.67 4.34 -6.05
C ASP A 23 -8.74 2.99 -6.78
N GLY A 24 -9.48 2.03 -6.22
CA GLY A 24 -9.63 0.70 -6.79
C GLY A 24 -8.38 -0.20 -6.67
N SER A 25 -7.31 0.26 -6.01
CA SER A 25 -6.11 -0.55 -5.77
C SER A 25 -6.32 -1.56 -4.64
N ASP A 26 -5.68 -2.72 -4.74
CA ASP A 26 -5.73 -3.78 -3.71
C ASP A 26 -4.79 -3.53 -2.53
N ALA A 27 -3.72 -2.76 -2.76
CA ALA A 27 -2.75 -2.38 -1.73
C ALA A 27 -2.02 -1.09 -2.13
N LEU A 28 -1.54 -0.35 -1.13
CA LEU A 28 -0.66 0.81 -1.30
C LEU A 28 0.75 0.48 -0.83
N ILE A 29 1.76 0.73 -1.67
CA ILE A 29 3.17 0.49 -1.35
C ILE A 29 3.92 1.82 -1.25
N ILE A 30 4.62 2.04 -0.14
CA ILE A 30 5.44 3.24 0.11
C ILE A 30 6.91 2.89 -0.12
N LEU A 31 7.45 3.37 -1.23
CA LEU A 31 8.84 3.11 -1.65
C LEU A 31 9.80 4.25 -1.29
N THR A 32 9.29 5.47 -1.12
CA THR A 32 10.09 6.66 -0.81
C THR A 32 9.49 7.42 0.38
N GLU A 33 10.34 8.06 1.17
CA GLU A 33 9.99 8.65 2.47
C GLU A 33 9.58 10.14 2.40
N TRP A 34 9.06 10.57 1.25
CA TRP A 34 8.74 11.98 1.02
C TRP A 34 7.66 12.48 1.99
N ASN A 35 7.81 13.73 2.44
CA ASN A 35 6.95 14.32 3.47
C ASN A 35 5.46 14.33 3.09
N GLN A 36 5.15 14.38 1.80
CA GLN A 36 3.77 14.30 1.30
C GLN A 36 3.06 13.01 1.72
N PHE A 37 3.79 11.89 1.80
CA PHE A 37 3.21 10.60 2.19
C PHE A 37 2.98 10.51 3.70
N ARG A 38 3.79 11.21 4.51
CA ARG A 38 3.65 11.21 5.99
C ARG A 38 2.33 11.82 6.48
N LYS A 39 1.65 12.60 5.64
CA LYS A 39 0.44 13.37 5.98
C LYS A 39 -0.80 12.94 5.19
N LEU A 40 -0.79 11.77 4.57
CA LEU A 40 -1.97 11.25 3.89
C LEU A 40 -3.10 11.00 4.89
N ASP A 41 -4.32 11.27 4.45
CA ASP A 41 -5.54 10.98 5.19
C ASP A 41 -5.83 9.48 5.09
N LEU A 42 -5.53 8.75 6.18
CA LEU A 42 -5.76 7.31 6.28
C LEU A 42 -7.24 6.95 6.16
N ALA A 43 -8.17 7.80 6.63
CA ALA A 43 -9.60 7.53 6.51
C ALA A 43 -10.04 7.62 5.05
N ARG A 44 -9.55 8.63 4.31
CA ARG A 44 -9.79 8.74 2.87
C ARG A 44 -9.21 7.56 2.11
N LEU A 45 -7.95 7.18 2.37
CA LEU A 45 -7.31 6.05 1.71
C LEU A 45 -8.08 4.73 1.92
N LYS A 46 -8.64 4.53 3.11
CA LYS A 46 -9.41 3.32 3.42
C LYS A 46 -10.68 3.19 2.56
N GLY A 47 -11.29 4.33 2.20
CA GLY A 47 -12.48 4.34 1.35
C GLY A 47 -12.19 4.13 -0.15
N LEU A 48 -10.93 4.32 -0.57
CA LEU A 48 -10.50 4.22 -1.97
C LEU A 48 -10.00 2.81 -2.32
N LEU A 49 -9.26 2.18 -1.41
CA LEU A 49 -8.70 0.85 -1.64
C LEU A 49 -9.78 -0.24 -1.60
N LYS A 50 -9.68 -1.24 -2.49
CA LYS A 50 -10.52 -2.46 -2.46
C LYS A 50 -10.29 -3.26 -1.17
N SER A 51 -9.04 -3.30 -0.73
CA SER A 51 -8.62 -3.89 0.54
C SER A 51 -7.74 -2.88 1.27
N PRO A 52 -7.99 -2.56 2.55
CA PRO A 52 -7.21 -1.55 3.27
C PRO A 52 -5.84 -2.14 3.68
N ARG A 53 -4.92 -2.29 2.72
CA ARG A 53 -3.57 -2.81 2.95
C ARG A 53 -2.52 -1.76 2.61
N ILE A 54 -1.59 -1.54 3.54
CA ILE A 54 -0.43 -0.66 3.35
C ILE A 54 0.85 -1.46 3.59
N ILE A 55 1.76 -1.39 2.64
CA ILE A 55 3.12 -1.92 2.73
C ILE A 55 4.07 -0.74 2.80
N ASP A 56 4.66 -0.50 3.96
CA ASP A 56 5.59 0.61 4.18
C ASP A 56 7.04 0.11 4.24
N LEU A 57 7.78 0.31 3.16
CA LEU A 57 9.19 -0.10 3.06
C LEU A 57 10.15 0.98 3.57
N ARG A 58 9.62 2.12 4.03
CA ARG A 58 10.40 3.26 4.56
C ARG A 58 10.10 3.54 6.03
N ASN A 59 9.15 2.82 6.62
CA ASN A 59 8.75 2.91 8.02
C ASN A 59 8.37 4.34 8.43
N ILE A 60 7.68 5.07 7.55
CA ILE A 60 7.26 6.46 7.78
C ILE A 60 6.04 6.56 8.71
N TYR A 61 5.25 5.50 8.84
CA TYR A 61 4.13 5.46 9.77
C TYR A 61 4.44 4.69 11.06
N ASP A 62 3.71 5.05 12.12
CA ASP A 62 3.58 4.24 13.32
C ASP A 62 2.60 3.06 13.06
N PRO A 63 3.05 1.79 13.19
CA PRO A 63 2.21 0.63 12.96
C PRO A 63 0.91 0.64 13.79
N ALA A 64 0.96 1.10 15.04
CA ALA A 64 -0.22 1.11 15.91
C ALA A 64 -1.27 2.08 15.40
N ASN A 65 -0.86 3.27 14.96
CA ASN A 65 -1.76 4.27 14.38
C ASN A 65 -2.43 3.76 13.10
N VAL A 66 -1.66 3.17 12.17
CA VAL A 66 -2.22 2.69 10.89
C VAL A 66 -3.19 1.53 11.11
N ARG A 67 -2.87 0.59 12.01
CA ARG A 67 -3.75 -0.51 12.40
C ARG A 67 -5.03 -0.02 13.09
N LYS A 68 -4.95 1.02 13.92
CA LYS A 68 -6.12 1.64 14.55
C LYS A 68 -7.11 2.21 13.53
N HIS A 69 -6.62 2.64 12.36
CA HIS A 69 -7.47 3.06 11.24
C HIS A 69 -8.06 1.88 10.45
N GLY A 70 -7.71 0.64 10.82
CA GLY A 70 -8.25 -0.60 10.25
C GLY A 70 -7.55 -1.02 8.96
N PHE A 71 -6.26 -0.72 8.84
CA PHE A 71 -5.42 -1.24 7.78
C PHE A 71 -4.67 -2.51 8.22
N GLU A 72 -4.54 -3.45 7.29
CA GLU A 72 -3.43 -4.39 7.34
C GLU A 72 -2.15 -3.61 7.02
N TYR A 73 -1.20 -3.64 7.95
CA TYR A 73 0.03 -2.86 7.83
C TYR A 73 1.24 -3.78 7.94
N VAL A 74 2.03 -3.80 6.86
CA VAL A 74 3.27 -4.56 6.74
C VAL A 74 4.43 -3.56 6.66
N CYS A 75 5.46 -3.77 7.48
CA CYS A 75 6.62 -2.89 7.48
C CYS A 75 7.92 -3.65 7.76
N VAL A 76 9.06 -3.01 7.46
CA VAL A 76 10.38 -3.67 7.48
C VAL A 76 11.03 -3.55 8.84
N GLY A 77 11.52 -4.67 9.39
CA GLY A 77 12.41 -4.68 10.55
C GLY A 77 11.76 -4.32 11.89
N ARG A 78 10.42 -4.26 11.98
CA ARG A 78 9.69 -3.95 13.23
C ARG A 78 9.08 -5.16 13.93
N GLY A 79 9.41 -6.37 13.46
CA GLY A 79 9.02 -7.61 14.13
C GLY A 79 7.50 -7.84 14.18
N ASP A 80 6.75 -7.25 13.25
CA ASP A 80 5.32 -7.51 13.12
C ASP A 80 5.11 -9.02 12.93
N ARG A 81 4.59 -9.66 13.96
CA ARG A 81 4.28 -11.08 13.92
C ARG A 81 3.08 -11.25 13.02
N ILE A 82 3.34 -11.52 11.74
CA ILE A 82 2.35 -12.15 10.87
C ILE A 82 1.94 -13.44 11.58
N ASN A 83 0.71 -13.48 12.11
CA ASN A 83 0.23 -14.70 12.73
C ASN A 83 -0.06 -15.72 11.63
N GLU A 84 0.08 -17.00 11.96
CA GLU A 84 0.01 -18.08 10.99
C GLU A 84 -1.36 -18.19 10.31
N ALA A 85 -2.42 -17.69 10.96
CA ALA A 85 -3.76 -17.63 10.40
C ALA A 85 -3.86 -16.60 9.26
N SER A 86 -3.32 -15.39 9.45
CA SER A 86 -3.27 -14.34 8.43
C SER A 86 -2.46 -14.78 7.20
N VAL A 87 -1.35 -15.51 7.42
CA VAL A 87 -0.55 -16.06 6.32
C VAL A 87 -1.33 -17.12 5.53
N LYS A 88 -2.01 -18.04 6.22
CA LYS A 88 -2.83 -19.08 5.58
C LYS A 88 -4.02 -18.50 4.81
N GLU A 89 -4.59 -17.41 5.29
CA GLU A 89 -5.68 -16.70 4.60
C GLU A 89 -5.17 -15.98 3.34
N ALA A 90 -4.03 -15.29 3.42
CA ALA A 90 -3.41 -14.64 2.28
C ALA A 90 -2.97 -15.63 1.19
N ILE A 91 -2.49 -16.82 1.55
CA ILE A 91 -2.11 -17.88 0.60
C ILE A 91 -3.34 -18.52 -0.08
N LYS A 92 -4.51 -18.50 0.59
CA LYS A 92 -5.77 -19.01 0.03
C LYS A 92 -6.48 -18.02 -0.88
N ALA A 93 -6.15 -16.73 -0.80
CA ALA A 93 -6.68 -15.73 -1.71
C ALA A 93 -6.29 -16.14 -3.15
N PRO A 94 -7.25 -16.24 -4.08
CA PRO A 94 -6.93 -16.64 -5.44
C PRO A 94 -5.91 -15.65 -5.99
N ALA A 95 -4.85 -16.18 -6.63
CA ALA A 95 -3.92 -15.36 -7.36
C ALA A 95 -4.74 -14.45 -8.27
N MET A 96 -4.65 -13.14 -8.03
CA MET A 96 -5.32 -12.11 -8.82
C MET A 96 -5.11 -12.47 -10.28
N GLN A 97 -6.18 -12.92 -10.95
CA GLN A 97 -6.11 -13.24 -12.37
C GLN A 97 -5.78 -11.93 -13.06
N ALA A 98 -4.60 -11.89 -13.68
CA ALA A 98 -4.20 -10.81 -14.55
C ALA A 98 -5.06 -10.92 -15.81
N ASP A 99 -6.00 -10.00 -15.96
CA ASP A 99 -6.63 -9.69 -17.24
C ASP A 99 -5.70 -8.81 -18.09
#